data_AF-A0A2W6DJ77-F1
#
_entry.id   AF-A0A2W6DJ77-F1
#
_cell.length_a   1.000
_cell.length_b   1.000
_cell.length_c   1.000
_cell.angle_alpha   90.00
_cell.angle_beta   90.00
_cell.angle_gamma   90.00
#
_symmetry.space_group_name_H-M   'P 1'
#
loop_
_entity.id
_entity.type
_entity.pdbx_description
1 polymer ?
#
loop_
_entity_poly.entity_id
_entity_poly.type
_entity_poly.pdbx_seq_one_letter_code
_entity_poly.pdbx_strand_id
1 'polypeptide(L)'
;MYRQHNWHCWRCRFWGTHYPITECRYCGREMPTGELGSCRLCMEQARMRQEPGRAIDLAAATRFGHQLFLANFTGQPRRAQRLPPPARAAVQTPVSWRQEALFQLTPDPELVRQRSLLADGPLVLYCKSIVTDHARRHGWSKRQTDQVIRSLRLLHVLQATPRSPVRASEVVRVRYYDGTINSTLEVLDAAGLLIEDRESRIERYFNTKTTDLPEPMKQQLQVWLDVMIAGRKTAPRRLPRLPQTAAIKIAALAPIVRGWAEQGITSLAEITPEHVRAALPASGSQRILAEQALRSVLSVLKAQKLIFTNPTRGMKVTIANKNVPMPMQTELIRSALDSPKPAVALAVALVAFHALSRKQLRSLRLTDIIDGRLLLGGRSIPLAAPVRVRLDAWLEHRQRTWPATLNPYLLITRKTAPRLTPPGVNFPWSQVPFTSKALREDRILQEIHASG
;
A
#
# COMPACT_ATOMS: atom_id res chain seq x y z
N MET A 1 17.32 12.82 -26.78
CA MET A 1 16.96 11.44 -27.20
C MET A 1 18.00 10.51 -26.60
N TYR A 2 17.64 9.29 -26.19
CA TYR A 2 18.60 8.37 -25.55
C TYR A 2 18.77 7.13 -26.43
N ARG A 3 20.01 6.79 -26.81
CA ARG A 3 20.33 5.56 -27.59
C ARG A 3 19.74 4.29 -26.95
N GLN A 4 19.70 4.25 -25.62
CA GLN A 4 19.10 3.18 -24.82
C GLN A 4 17.58 3.02 -25.02
N HIS A 5 16.91 3.91 -25.74
CA HIS A 5 15.46 3.91 -25.95
C HIS A 5 15.09 4.00 -27.43
N ASN A 6 15.88 3.40 -28.32
CA ASN A 6 15.67 3.38 -29.77
C ASN A 6 15.41 4.79 -30.33
N TRP A 7 16.17 5.77 -29.85
CA TRP A 7 16.06 7.19 -30.24
C TRP A 7 14.70 7.87 -29.94
N HIS A 8 13.80 7.22 -29.19
CA HIS A 8 12.52 7.79 -28.82
C HIS A 8 12.59 8.68 -27.57
N CYS A 9 11.82 9.77 -27.58
CA CYS A 9 11.60 10.60 -26.39
C CYS A 9 10.64 9.91 -25.41
N TRP A 10 10.61 10.34 -24.14
CA TRP A 10 9.76 9.72 -23.11
C TRP A 10 8.27 9.69 -23.48
N ARG A 11 7.78 10.74 -24.15
CA ARG A 11 6.38 10.82 -24.60
C ARG A 11 6.10 9.89 -25.78
N CYS A 12 7.01 9.76 -26.75
CA CYS A 12 6.85 8.81 -27.86
C CYS A 12 6.84 7.37 -27.35
N ARG A 13 7.73 7.04 -26.41
CA ARG A 13 7.73 5.72 -25.74
C ARG A 13 6.44 5.48 -24.97
N PHE A 14 5.93 6.49 -24.27
CA PHE A 14 4.64 6.38 -23.60
C PHE A 14 3.51 6.10 -24.60
N TRP A 15 3.46 6.83 -25.71
CA TRP A 15 2.43 6.62 -26.73
C TRP A 15 2.50 5.23 -27.37
N GLY A 16 3.68 4.78 -27.79
CA GLY A 16 3.85 3.44 -28.37
C GLY A 16 3.57 2.29 -27.40
N THR A 17 3.55 2.55 -26.09
CA THR A 17 3.20 1.54 -25.07
C THR A 17 1.75 1.57 -24.61
N HIS A 18 0.96 2.57 -25.02
CA HIS A 18 -0.42 2.76 -24.55
C HIS A 18 -1.46 2.88 -25.67
N TYR A 19 -1.02 3.09 -26.91
CA TYR A 19 -1.88 3.29 -28.07
C TYR A 19 -1.46 2.37 -29.23
N PRO A 20 -2.41 1.85 -30.02
CA PRO A 20 -2.11 1.03 -31.19
C PRO A 20 -1.51 1.87 -32.32
N ILE A 21 -0.72 1.23 -33.19
CA ILE A 21 -0.23 1.85 -34.42
C ILE A 21 -1.35 1.76 -35.44
N THR A 22 -1.86 2.91 -35.87
CA THR A 22 -2.83 3.00 -36.98
C THR A 22 -2.47 4.21 -37.84
N GLU A 23 -3.12 4.33 -38.99
CA GLU A 23 -3.08 5.56 -39.76
C GLU A 23 -3.71 6.72 -38.96
N CYS A 24 -3.01 7.84 -38.86
CA CYS A 24 -3.50 9.06 -38.24
C CYS A 24 -4.51 9.76 -39.16
N ARG A 25 -5.74 9.98 -38.69
CA ARG A 25 -6.82 10.63 -39.47
C ARG A 25 -6.52 12.06 -39.95
N TYR A 26 -5.49 12.71 -39.39
CA TYR A 26 -5.19 14.11 -39.65
C TYR A 26 -3.92 14.34 -40.46
N CYS A 27 -2.93 13.44 -40.34
CA CYS A 27 -1.66 13.57 -41.04
C CYS A 27 -1.30 12.36 -41.93
N GLY A 28 -2.16 11.34 -41.99
CA GLY A 28 -1.98 10.13 -42.81
C GLY A 28 -0.80 9.23 -42.42
N ARG A 29 -0.09 9.53 -41.32
CA ARG A 29 1.09 8.75 -40.91
C ARG A 29 0.69 7.56 -40.06
N GLU A 30 1.25 6.40 -40.36
CA GLU A 30 1.18 5.21 -39.51
C GLU A 30 2.03 5.39 -38.26
N MET A 31 1.38 5.67 -37.13
CA MET A 31 2.04 5.88 -35.84
C MET A 31 1.06 5.54 -34.70
N PRO A 32 1.51 5.48 -33.43
CA PRO A 32 0.59 5.33 -32.31
C PRO A 32 -0.49 6.43 -32.28
N THR A 33 -1.76 6.06 -32.36
CA THR A 33 -2.93 6.97 -32.42
C THR A 33 -3.78 6.91 -31.15
N GLY A 34 -4.14 8.08 -30.63
CA GLY A 34 -4.96 8.19 -29.42
C GLY A 34 -6.45 7.96 -29.69
N GLU A 35 -7.27 8.06 -28.65
CA GLU A 35 -8.74 7.86 -28.72
C GLU A 35 -9.45 8.76 -29.75
N LEU A 36 -8.85 9.90 -30.14
CA LEU A 36 -9.39 10.83 -31.14
C LEU A 36 -8.94 10.51 -32.57
N GLY A 37 -8.28 9.37 -32.81
CA GLY A 37 -7.74 8.99 -34.12
C GLY A 37 -6.53 9.83 -34.59
N SER A 38 -5.93 10.58 -33.67
CA SER A 38 -4.79 11.49 -33.93
C SER A 38 -3.49 10.94 -33.35
N CYS A 39 -2.38 11.08 -34.07
CA CYS A 39 -1.06 10.77 -33.55
C CYS A 39 -0.58 11.82 -32.51
N ARG A 40 0.48 11.48 -31.76
CA ARG A 40 1.06 12.37 -30.74
C ARG A 40 1.37 13.77 -31.29
N LEU A 41 1.97 13.87 -32.47
CA LEU A 41 2.42 15.15 -33.01
C LEU A 41 1.24 16.05 -33.42
N CYS A 42 0.19 15.47 -34.02
CA CYS A 42 -1.05 16.20 -34.31
C CYS A 42 -1.67 16.76 -33.02
N MET A 43 -1.68 15.96 -31.95
CA MET A 43 -2.19 16.39 -30.65
C MET A 43 -1.37 17.50 -30.00
N GLU A 44 -0.04 17.47 -30.11
CA GLU A 44 0.80 18.54 -29.55
C GLU A 44 0.69 19.83 -30.39
N GLN A 45 0.61 19.71 -31.72
CA GLN A 45 0.35 20.85 -32.62
C GLN A 45 -0.99 21.53 -32.28
N ALA A 46 -2.05 20.73 -32.11
CA ALA A 46 -3.37 21.24 -31.78
C ALA A 46 -3.45 21.87 -30.38
N ARG A 47 -2.70 21.35 -29.41
CA ARG A 47 -2.56 22.00 -28.09
C ARG A 47 -1.78 23.30 -28.14
N MET A 48 -0.75 23.38 -28.98
CA MET A 48 0.03 24.61 -29.17
C MET A 48 -0.81 25.72 -29.80
N ARG A 49 -1.67 25.37 -30.75
CA ARG A 49 -2.59 26.30 -31.43
C ARG A 49 -3.94 26.48 -30.73
N GLN A 50 -4.14 25.86 -29.56
CA GLN A 50 -5.41 25.91 -28.87
C GLN A 50 -5.68 27.32 -28.31
N GLU A 51 -6.81 27.90 -28.70
CA GLU A 51 -7.33 29.12 -28.06
C GLU A 51 -7.84 28.80 -26.64
N PRO A 52 -7.53 29.64 -25.63
CA PRO A 52 -8.04 29.46 -24.28
C PRO A 52 -9.58 29.35 -24.25
N GLY A 53 -10.11 28.31 -23.62
CA GLY A 53 -11.55 28.10 -23.46
C GLY A 53 -12.24 27.37 -24.62
N ARG A 54 -11.56 27.15 -25.77
CA ARG A 54 -12.10 26.34 -26.87
C ARG A 54 -11.61 24.90 -26.84
N ALA A 55 -12.42 23.99 -27.37
CA ALA A 55 -12.02 22.60 -27.58
C ALA A 55 -10.85 22.52 -28.58
N ILE A 56 -10.08 21.44 -28.50
CA ILE A 56 -8.96 21.21 -29.41
C ILE A 56 -9.52 20.88 -30.80
N ASP A 57 -9.25 21.71 -31.80
CA ASP A 57 -9.52 21.43 -33.21
C ASP A 57 -8.28 20.84 -33.87
N LEU A 58 -8.32 19.53 -34.10
CA LEU A 58 -7.21 18.78 -34.70
C LEU A 58 -7.09 19.05 -36.21
N ALA A 59 -8.20 19.23 -36.93
CA ALA A 59 -8.20 19.40 -38.37
C ALA A 59 -7.65 20.79 -38.76
N ALA A 60 -8.10 21.84 -38.07
CA ALA A 60 -7.59 23.19 -38.29
C ALA A 60 -6.11 23.31 -37.92
N ALA A 61 -5.69 22.66 -36.82
CA ALA A 61 -4.32 22.76 -36.33
C ALA A 61 -3.27 22.06 -37.21
N THR A 62 -3.66 21.00 -37.94
CA THR A 62 -2.76 20.23 -38.80
C THR A 62 -2.85 20.61 -40.29
N ARG A 63 -3.79 21.49 -40.67
CA ARG A 63 -4.02 21.93 -42.07
C ARG A 63 -2.75 22.40 -42.79
N PHE A 64 -1.85 23.07 -42.08
CA PHE A 64 -0.62 23.63 -42.65
C PHE A 64 0.64 22.85 -42.25
N GLY A 65 0.48 21.58 -41.88
CA GLY A 65 1.57 20.74 -41.39
C GLY A 65 1.88 20.97 -39.89
N HIS A 66 2.97 20.35 -39.44
CA HIS A 66 3.41 20.40 -38.05
C HIS A 66 4.63 21.31 -37.88
N GLN A 67 4.73 22.01 -36.75
CA GLN A 67 5.99 22.61 -36.34
C GLN A 67 6.99 21.51 -35.92
N LEU A 68 8.29 21.85 -35.98
CA LEU A 68 9.35 21.02 -35.42
C LEU A 68 9.19 20.87 -33.90
N PHE A 69 9.04 19.63 -33.42
CA PHE A 69 9.06 19.32 -31.99
C PHE A 69 10.40 18.70 -31.60
N LEU A 70 11.18 19.39 -30.76
CA LEU A 70 12.41 18.85 -30.21
C LEU A 70 12.11 17.81 -29.12
N ALA A 71 12.88 16.71 -29.11
CA ALA A 71 12.68 15.61 -28.19
C ALA A 71 12.88 16.04 -26.73
N ASN A 72 11.91 15.70 -25.87
CA ASN A 72 11.85 16.07 -24.45
C ASN A 72 11.78 17.58 -24.15
N PHE A 73 11.59 18.44 -25.16
CA PHE A 73 11.26 19.85 -24.93
C PHE A 73 9.78 20.00 -24.64
N THR A 74 9.44 20.84 -23.65
CA THR A 74 8.06 21.16 -23.30
C THR A 74 7.89 22.67 -23.24
N GLY A 75 7.16 23.24 -24.20
CA GLY A 75 6.38 24.45 -23.90
C GLY A 75 5.26 24.04 -22.94
N GLN A 76 5.02 24.78 -21.86
CA GLN A 76 3.88 24.53 -20.98
C GLN A 76 2.59 24.94 -21.72
N PRO A 77 1.68 24.01 -22.07
CA PRO A 77 0.35 24.42 -22.52
C PRO A 77 -0.50 24.75 -21.29
N ARG A 78 -1.18 25.90 -21.32
CA ARG A 78 -2.23 26.23 -20.34
C ARG A 78 -3.35 25.20 -20.44
N ARG A 79 -3.76 24.64 -19.30
CA ARG A 79 -4.83 23.62 -19.24
C ARG A 79 -6.18 24.26 -19.56
N ALA A 80 -6.78 23.93 -20.69
CA ALA A 80 -8.21 24.12 -20.90
C ALA A 80 -9.01 23.11 -20.05
N GLN A 81 -10.11 23.56 -19.45
CA GLN A 81 -11.05 22.72 -18.70
C GLN A 81 -11.66 21.66 -19.64
N ARG A 82 -11.67 20.40 -19.18
CA ARG A 82 -12.37 19.31 -19.87
C ARG A 82 -13.79 19.21 -19.34
N LEU A 83 -14.75 19.07 -20.27
CA LEU A 83 -16.12 18.68 -19.97
C LEU A 83 -16.16 17.30 -19.28
N PRO A 84 -17.17 17.05 -18.42
CA PRO A 84 -17.32 15.79 -17.71
C PRO A 84 -17.51 14.62 -18.69
N PRO A 85 -17.04 13.41 -18.34
CA PRO A 85 -17.23 12.22 -19.17
C PRO A 85 -18.74 11.86 -19.26
N PRO A 86 -19.18 11.23 -20.36
CA PRO A 86 -20.56 10.76 -20.51
C PRO A 86 -20.91 9.67 -19.49
N ALA A 87 -22.22 9.46 -19.35
CA ALA A 87 -22.87 8.64 -18.32
C ALA A 87 -22.32 7.21 -18.18
N ARG A 88 -22.50 6.65 -16.99
CA ARG A 88 -22.09 5.29 -16.59
C ARG A 88 -22.54 4.27 -17.63
N ALA A 89 -21.60 3.45 -18.10
CA ALA A 89 -21.90 2.28 -18.91
C ALA A 89 -22.84 1.33 -18.14
N ALA A 90 -23.69 0.60 -18.88
CA ALA A 90 -24.58 -0.41 -18.34
C ALA A 90 -23.85 -1.36 -17.39
N VAL A 91 -24.53 -1.76 -16.30
CA VAL A 91 -24.02 -2.69 -15.30
C VAL A 91 -23.59 -3.98 -16.00
N GLN A 92 -22.30 -4.34 -15.91
CA GLN A 92 -21.90 -5.70 -16.24
C GLN A 92 -22.30 -6.60 -15.08
N THR A 93 -23.29 -7.45 -15.31
CA THR A 93 -23.48 -8.64 -14.49
C THR A 93 -22.32 -9.60 -14.77
N PRO A 94 -21.47 -9.88 -13.77
CA PRO A 94 -20.42 -10.87 -13.94
C PRO A 94 -21.05 -12.26 -14.09
N VAL A 95 -20.43 -13.11 -14.91
CA VAL A 95 -20.87 -14.51 -15.02
C VAL A 95 -20.49 -15.27 -13.74
N SER A 96 -21.37 -16.16 -13.29
CA SER A 96 -21.19 -16.97 -12.08
C SER A 96 -20.28 -18.19 -12.28
N TRP A 97 -19.95 -18.52 -13.53
CA TRP A 97 -19.09 -19.63 -13.89
C TRP A 97 -17.73 -19.14 -14.37
N ARG A 98 -16.71 -19.99 -14.26
CA ARG A 98 -15.36 -19.71 -14.70
C ARG A 98 -14.75 -20.98 -15.30
N GLN A 99 -14.09 -20.83 -16.44
CA GLN A 99 -13.29 -21.90 -17.02
C GLN A 99 -11.96 -21.99 -16.28
N GLU A 100 -11.72 -23.11 -15.61
CA GLU A 100 -10.42 -23.42 -15.03
C GLU A 100 -9.43 -23.80 -16.15
N ALA A 101 -8.17 -23.41 -15.97
CA ALA A 101 -7.14 -23.68 -16.97
C ALA A 101 -6.81 -25.17 -17.01
N LEU A 102 -6.97 -25.80 -18.18
CA LEU A 102 -6.59 -27.20 -18.39
C LEU A 102 -5.07 -27.44 -18.19
N PHE A 103 -4.25 -26.46 -18.60
CA PHE A 103 -2.81 -26.44 -18.37
C PHE A 103 -2.34 -25.00 -18.12
N GLN A 104 -1.33 -24.84 -17.28
CA GLN A 104 -0.74 -23.53 -16.98
C GLN A 104 0.33 -23.20 -18.03
N LEU A 105 -0.04 -22.48 -19.08
CA LEU A 105 0.91 -21.91 -20.05
C LEU A 105 1.14 -20.43 -19.73
N THR A 106 2.40 -19.99 -19.73
CA THR A 106 2.72 -18.57 -19.62
C THR A 106 2.71 -17.94 -21.02
N PRO A 107 1.76 -17.03 -21.34
CA PRO A 107 1.71 -16.42 -22.65
C PRO A 107 2.93 -15.54 -22.92
N ASP A 108 3.37 -15.48 -24.17
CA ASP A 108 4.45 -14.59 -24.62
C ASP A 108 4.14 -13.12 -24.22
N PRO A 109 5.01 -12.49 -23.40
CA PRO A 109 4.85 -11.10 -23.00
C PRO A 109 4.68 -10.11 -24.14
N GLU A 110 5.36 -10.28 -25.26
CA GLU A 110 5.28 -9.33 -26.36
C GLU A 110 3.95 -9.44 -27.11
N LEU A 111 3.48 -10.66 -27.35
CA LEU A 111 2.18 -10.88 -28.00
C LEU A 111 1.02 -10.36 -27.13
N VAL A 112 1.08 -10.58 -25.81
CA VAL A 112 0.09 -10.03 -24.87
C VAL A 112 0.10 -8.50 -24.90
N ARG A 113 1.29 -7.88 -24.92
CA ARG A 113 1.42 -6.42 -25.02
C ARG A 113 0.75 -5.89 -26.29
N GLN A 114 1.07 -6.47 -27.44
CA GLN A 114 0.50 -6.04 -28.73
C GLN A 114 -1.03 -6.18 -28.76
N ARG A 115 -1.56 -7.32 -28.35
CA ARG A 115 -3.02 -7.54 -28.26
C ARG A 115 -3.69 -6.57 -27.31
N SER A 116 -3.05 -6.24 -26.19
CA SER A 116 -3.61 -5.30 -25.21
C SER A 116 -3.75 -3.88 -25.74
N LEU A 117 -3.00 -3.48 -26.78
CA LEU A 117 -3.12 -2.14 -27.38
C LEU A 117 -4.39 -2.00 -28.23
N LEU A 118 -4.88 -3.10 -28.80
CA LEU A 118 -6.03 -3.14 -29.70
C LEU A 118 -7.35 -3.45 -28.96
N ALA A 119 -7.28 -3.87 -27.69
CA ALA A 119 -8.41 -4.41 -26.96
C ALA A 119 -9.02 -3.40 -25.99
N ASP A 120 -10.03 -2.63 -26.42
CA ASP A 120 -10.99 -2.01 -25.50
C ASP A 120 -12.14 -2.99 -25.26
N GLY A 121 -11.82 -4.08 -24.56
CA GLY A 121 -12.78 -5.13 -24.23
C GLY A 121 -13.86 -4.68 -23.24
N PRO A 122 -14.89 -5.53 -23.01
CA PRO A 122 -15.99 -5.21 -22.11
C PRO A 122 -15.53 -4.75 -20.71
N LEU A 123 -14.49 -5.38 -20.15
CA LEU A 123 -13.93 -5.00 -18.84
C LEU A 123 -13.45 -3.55 -18.81
N VAL A 124 -12.74 -3.13 -19.86
CA VAL A 124 -12.13 -1.79 -19.95
C VAL A 124 -13.22 -0.75 -20.13
N LEU A 125 -14.20 -1.02 -21.00
CA LEU A 125 -15.33 -0.14 -21.24
C LEU A 125 -16.16 0.09 -19.96
N TYR A 126 -16.45 -0.98 -19.22
CA TYR A 126 -17.16 -0.88 -17.95
C TYR A 126 -16.38 -0.07 -16.91
N CYS A 127 -15.10 -0.41 -16.72
CA CYS A 127 -14.25 0.25 -15.73
C CYS A 127 -13.84 1.68 -16.12
N LYS A 128 -13.99 2.14 -17.38
CA LYS A 128 -13.49 3.46 -17.84
C LYS A 128 -14.05 4.63 -17.01
N SER A 129 -15.36 4.61 -16.72
CA SER A 129 -16.00 5.63 -15.89
C SER A 129 -15.56 5.55 -14.43
N ILE A 130 -15.40 4.34 -13.90
CA ILE A 130 -14.97 4.06 -12.52
C ILE A 130 -13.52 4.52 -12.31
N VAL A 131 -12.62 4.21 -13.25
CA VAL A 131 -11.23 4.69 -13.27
C VAL A 131 -11.19 6.21 -13.25
N THR A 132 -12.03 6.87 -14.06
CA THR A 132 -12.06 8.34 -14.14
C THR A 132 -12.53 8.97 -12.84
N ASP A 133 -13.59 8.42 -12.23
CA ASP A 133 -14.11 8.88 -10.95
C ASP A 133 -13.12 8.62 -9.80
N HIS A 134 -12.51 7.43 -9.77
CA HIS A 134 -11.47 7.06 -8.80
C HIS A 134 -10.24 7.96 -8.95
N ALA A 135 -9.80 8.23 -10.18
CA ALA A 135 -8.69 9.14 -10.45
C ALA A 135 -8.97 10.55 -9.94
N ARG A 136 -10.21 11.04 -10.08
CA ARG A 136 -10.63 12.34 -9.52
C ARG A 136 -10.62 12.31 -7.98
N ARG A 137 -11.25 11.31 -7.36
CA ARG A 137 -11.34 11.16 -5.90
C ARG A 137 -9.99 10.97 -5.20
N HIS A 138 -9.00 10.45 -5.92
CA HIS A 138 -7.67 10.15 -5.38
C HIS A 138 -6.56 11.05 -5.94
N GLY A 139 -6.89 12.06 -6.75
CA GLY A 139 -5.92 13.03 -7.27
C GLY A 139 -4.88 12.41 -8.22
N TRP A 140 -5.26 11.39 -8.97
CA TRP A 140 -4.33 10.67 -9.84
C TRP A 140 -3.87 11.55 -11.00
N SER A 141 -2.58 11.42 -11.35
CA SER A 141 -2.08 11.99 -12.59
C SER A 141 -2.67 11.27 -13.81
N LYS A 142 -2.71 11.95 -14.96
CA LYS A 142 -3.10 11.33 -16.23
C LYS A 142 -2.29 10.06 -16.51
N ARG A 143 -0.96 10.13 -16.31
CA ARG A 143 -0.05 8.98 -16.48
C ARG A 143 -0.47 7.77 -15.65
N GLN A 144 -0.85 7.98 -14.39
CA GLN A 144 -1.29 6.89 -13.52
C GLN A 144 -2.64 6.32 -13.98
N THR A 145 -3.55 7.18 -14.42
CA THR A 145 -4.86 6.77 -14.97
C THR A 145 -4.68 5.89 -16.20
N ASP A 146 -3.85 6.34 -17.15
CA ASP A 146 -3.54 5.60 -18.38
C ASP A 146 -2.84 4.25 -18.07
N GLN A 147 -1.98 4.20 -17.04
CA GLN A 147 -1.32 2.96 -16.62
C GLN A 147 -2.31 1.94 -16.05
N VAL A 148 -3.34 2.39 -15.33
CA VAL A 148 -4.41 1.50 -14.84
C VAL A 148 -5.29 1.01 -15.99
N ILE A 149 -5.64 1.88 -16.95
CA ILE A 149 -6.37 1.46 -18.16
C ILE A 149 -5.58 0.38 -18.92
N ARG A 150 -4.26 0.57 -19.09
CA ARG A 150 -3.39 -0.44 -19.70
C ARG A 150 -3.42 -1.76 -18.92
N SER A 151 -3.36 -1.71 -17.58
CA SER A 151 -3.50 -2.92 -16.75
C SER A 151 -4.83 -3.64 -16.94
N LEU A 152 -5.93 -2.91 -17.09
CA LEU A 152 -7.25 -3.49 -17.37
C LEU A 152 -7.29 -4.15 -18.77
N ARG A 153 -6.65 -3.55 -19.78
CA ARG A 153 -6.50 -4.16 -21.12
C ARG A 153 -5.68 -5.45 -21.05
N LEU A 154 -4.58 -5.45 -20.29
CA LEU A 154 -3.76 -6.65 -20.06
C LEU A 154 -4.59 -7.76 -19.38
N LEU A 155 -5.35 -7.42 -18.34
CA LEU A 155 -6.24 -8.37 -17.68
C LEU A 155 -7.30 -8.94 -18.63
N HIS A 156 -7.90 -8.09 -19.47
CA HIS A 156 -8.88 -8.54 -20.45
C HIS A 156 -8.29 -9.55 -21.45
N VAL A 157 -7.06 -9.33 -21.94
CA VAL A 157 -6.37 -10.27 -22.83
C VAL A 157 -5.98 -11.57 -22.13
N LEU A 158 -5.63 -11.51 -20.84
CA LEU A 158 -5.19 -12.66 -20.05
C LEU A 158 -6.37 -13.48 -19.47
N GLN A 159 -7.59 -12.96 -19.47
CA GLN A 159 -8.76 -13.64 -18.94
C GLN A 159 -9.19 -14.78 -19.86
N ALA A 160 -9.28 -16.00 -19.30
CA ALA A 160 -9.87 -17.14 -19.98
C ALA A 160 -11.39 -17.02 -20.14
N THR A 161 -12.07 -16.47 -19.13
CA THR A 161 -13.53 -16.29 -19.14
C THR A 161 -13.87 -14.80 -19.15
N PRO A 162 -14.31 -14.25 -20.30
CA PRO A 162 -14.77 -12.88 -20.38
C PRO A 162 -15.89 -12.61 -19.36
N ARG A 163 -15.86 -11.44 -18.71
CA ARG A 163 -16.87 -10.99 -17.72
C ARG A 163 -16.88 -11.77 -16.41
N SER A 164 -15.93 -12.68 -16.17
CA SER A 164 -15.75 -13.27 -14.84
C SER A 164 -15.07 -12.27 -13.89
N PRO A 165 -15.34 -12.34 -12.57
CA PRO A 165 -14.58 -11.55 -11.60
C PRO A 165 -13.08 -11.89 -11.65
N VAL A 166 -12.26 -10.87 -11.42
CA VAL A 166 -10.80 -10.95 -11.49
C VAL A 166 -10.24 -11.35 -10.12
N ARG A 167 -9.40 -12.38 -10.09
CA ARG A 167 -8.69 -12.78 -8.86
C ARG A 167 -7.53 -11.82 -8.59
N ALA A 168 -7.31 -11.45 -7.34
CA ALA A 168 -6.23 -10.55 -6.96
C ALA A 168 -4.83 -11.13 -7.28
N SER A 169 -4.68 -12.46 -7.27
CA SER A 169 -3.50 -13.18 -7.74
C SER A 169 -3.19 -12.91 -9.23
N GLU A 170 -4.21 -12.79 -10.08
CA GLU A 170 -4.06 -12.46 -11.51
C GLU A 170 -3.55 -11.04 -11.70
N VAL A 171 -4.08 -10.10 -10.92
CA VAL A 171 -3.64 -8.70 -10.95
C VAL A 171 -2.17 -8.56 -10.55
N VAL A 172 -1.66 -9.43 -9.67
CA VAL A 172 -0.23 -9.48 -9.34
C VAL A 172 0.61 -9.91 -10.56
N ARG A 173 0.14 -10.88 -11.34
CA ARG A 173 0.83 -11.37 -12.55
C ARG A 173 0.95 -10.31 -13.64
N VAL A 174 0.04 -9.33 -13.69
CA VAL A 174 0.09 -8.21 -14.65
C VAL A 174 1.40 -7.42 -14.57
N ARG A 175 2.12 -7.46 -13.44
CA ARG A 175 3.46 -6.87 -13.33
C ARG A 175 4.46 -7.45 -14.33
N TYR A 176 4.37 -8.73 -14.68
CA TYR A 176 5.23 -9.35 -15.70
C TYR A 176 5.06 -8.70 -17.08
N TYR A 177 3.95 -7.99 -17.30
CA TYR A 177 3.60 -7.30 -18.54
C TYR A 177 3.63 -5.77 -18.38
N ASP A 178 4.40 -5.25 -17.41
CA ASP A 178 4.58 -3.83 -17.06
C ASP A 178 3.33 -3.09 -16.54
N GLY A 179 2.30 -3.82 -16.11
CA GLY A 179 1.12 -3.17 -15.54
C GLY A 179 1.26 -2.85 -14.04
N THR A 180 0.37 -1.98 -13.56
CA THR A 180 0.23 -1.62 -12.14
C THR A 180 -0.61 -2.61 -11.37
N ILE A 181 -0.20 -2.90 -10.13
CA ILE A 181 -0.94 -3.80 -9.23
C ILE A 181 -1.92 -3.01 -8.36
N ASN A 182 -1.41 -2.23 -7.39
CA ASN A 182 -2.25 -1.67 -6.32
C ASN A 182 -3.39 -0.78 -6.84
N SER A 183 -3.10 0.10 -7.79
CA SER A 183 -4.11 1.00 -8.36
C SER A 183 -5.16 0.23 -9.19
N THR A 184 -4.78 -0.91 -9.78
CA THR A 184 -5.71 -1.78 -10.51
C THR A 184 -6.59 -2.58 -9.55
N LEU A 185 -6.01 -3.09 -8.45
CA LEU A 185 -6.78 -3.72 -7.37
C LEU A 185 -7.83 -2.75 -6.80
N GLU A 186 -7.42 -1.50 -6.49
CA GLU A 186 -8.32 -0.46 -5.98
C GLU A 186 -9.50 -0.17 -6.93
N VAL A 187 -9.26 -0.17 -8.25
CA VAL A 187 -10.32 0.06 -9.25
C VAL A 187 -11.23 -1.17 -9.41
N LEU A 188 -10.67 -2.38 -9.41
CA LEU A 188 -11.46 -3.61 -9.52
C LEU A 188 -12.32 -3.83 -8.28
N ASP A 189 -11.79 -3.51 -7.10
CA ASP A 189 -12.53 -3.51 -5.82
C ASP A 189 -13.67 -2.48 -5.85
N ALA A 190 -13.38 -1.25 -6.28
CA ALA A 190 -14.41 -0.21 -6.46
C ALA A 190 -15.45 -0.56 -7.53
N ALA A 191 -15.11 -1.43 -8.48
CA ALA A 191 -16.02 -1.93 -9.51
C ALA A 191 -16.83 -3.16 -9.08
N GLY A 192 -16.55 -3.74 -7.90
CA GLY A 192 -17.16 -4.99 -7.43
C GLY A 192 -16.73 -6.22 -8.24
N LEU A 193 -15.60 -6.14 -8.95
CA LEU A 193 -15.09 -7.18 -9.84
C LEU A 193 -13.85 -7.91 -9.28
N LEU A 194 -13.41 -7.58 -8.06
CA LEU A 194 -12.23 -8.19 -7.45
C LEU A 194 -12.62 -9.35 -6.51
N ILE A 195 -12.02 -10.51 -6.73
CA ILE A 195 -11.97 -11.60 -5.75
C ILE A 195 -10.61 -11.52 -5.05
N GLU A 196 -10.61 -11.25 -3.76
CA GLU A 196 -9.38 -11.32 -2.95
C GLU A 196 -9.09 -12.78 -2.58
N ASP A 197 -8.28 -13.44 -3.42
CA ASP A 197 -7.88 -14.84 -3.27
C ASP A 197 -6.45 -15.00 -2.73
N ARG A 198 -5.74 -13.90 -2.49
CA ARG A 198 -4.34 -13.96 -2.04
C ARG A 198 -4.31 -14.27 -0.55
N GLU A 199 -3.47 -15.24 -0.18
CA GLU A 199 -3.10 -15.44 1.21
C GLU A 199 -2.54 -14.15 1.81
N SER A 200 -3.08 -13.76 2.96
CA SER A 200 -2.57 -12.65 3.73
C SER A 200 -1.14 -12.93 4.18
N ARG A 201 -0.39 -11.87 4.46
CA ARG A 201 1.01 -11.99 4.93
C ARG A 201 1.11 -12.82 6.23
N ILE A 202 0.09 -12.74 7.08
CA ILE A 202 0.09 -13.46 8.36
C ILE A 202 -0.20 -14.94 8.17
N GLU A 203 -1.13 -15.30 7.29
CA GLU A 203 -1.42 -16.71 6.94
C GLU A 203 -0.20 -17.37 6.31
N ARG A 204 0.46 -16.70 5.35
CA ARG A 204 1.70 -17.22 4.78
C ARG A 204 2.79 -17.43 5.83
N TYR A 205 2.97 -16.44 6.73
CA TYR A 205 3.93 -16.54 7.82
C TYR A 205 3.59 -17.68 8.78
N PHE A 206 2.30 -17.88 9.07
CA PHE A 206 1.81 -19.00 9.87
C PHE A 206 2.13 -20.34 9.20
N ASN A 207 1.70 -20.51 7.94
CA ASN A 207 1.94 -21.71 7.15
C ASN A 207 3.42 -22.09 7.13
N THR A 208 4.31 -21.13 6.85
CA THR A 208 5.77 -21.37 6.88
C THR A 208 6.29 -21.82 8.26
N LYS A 209 5.65 -21.42 9.36
CA LYS A 209 6.06 -21.80 10.72
C LYS A 209 5.39 -23.08 11.23
N THR A 210 4.40 -23.60 10.51
CA THR A 210 3.64 -24.79 10.91
C THR A 210 3.67 -25.91 9.86
N THR A 211 4.49 -25.79 8.80
CA THR A 211 4.54 -26.78 7.70
C THR A 211 4.81 -28.19 8.21
N ASP A 212 5.77 -28.35 9.11
CA ASP A 212 6.27 -29.65 9.56
C ASP A 212 5.59 -30.13 10.85
N LEU A 213 4.52 -29.46 11.29
CA LEU A 213 3.80 -29.84 12.51
C LEU A 213 2.77 -30.93 12.23
N PRO A 214 2.49 -31.81 13.21
CA PRO A 214 1.38 -32.74 13.13
C PRO A 214 0.06 -32.02 12.83
N GLU A 215 -0.75 -32.62 11.96
CA GLU A 215 -1.98 -32.00 11.45
C GLU A 215 -2.96 -31.57 12.56
N PRO A 216 -3.21 -32.37 13.64
CA PRO A 216 -4.07 -31.93 14.74
C PRO A 216 -3.56 -30.64 15.43
N MET A 217 -2.25 -30.57 15.68
CA MET A 217 -1.61 -29.40 16.28
C MET A 217 -1.72 -28.17 15.36
N LYS A 218 -1.49 -28.35 14.06
CA LYS A 218 -1.63 -27.28 13.07
C LYS A 218 -3.06 -26.74 13.01
N GLN A 219 -4.07 -27.61 13.00
CA GLN A 219 -5.48 -27.20 13.00
C GLN A 219 -5.86 -26.42 14.26
N GLN A 220 -5.39 -26.84 15.43
CA GLN A 220 -5.60 -26.10 16.68
C GLN A 220 -4.95 -24.70 16.63
N LEU A 221 -3.72 -24.61 16.13
CA LEU A 221 -3.04 -23.34 15.94
C LEU A 221 -3.75 -22.44 14.91
N GLN A 222 -4.33 -23.02 13.86
CA GLN A 222 -5.12 -22.29 12.86
C GLN A 222 -6.39 -21.69 13.49
N VAL A 223 -7.13 -22.48 14.28
CA VAL A 223 -8.31 -21.98 15.02
C VAL A 223 -7.94 -20.80 15.91
N TRP A 224 -6.77 -20.85 16.57
CA TRP A 224 -6.29 -19.71 17.35
C TRP A 224 -5.98 -18.49 16.48
N LEU A 225 -5.34 -18.67 15.32
CA LEU A 225 -5.04 -17.60 14.39
C LEU A 225 -6.32 -16.92 13.87
N ASP A 226 -7.31 -17.70 13.48
CA ASP A 226 -8.59 -17.19 12.97
C ASP A 226 -9.29 -16.33 14.02
N VAL A 227 -9.34 -16.80 15.27
CA VAL A 227 -9.90 -16.03 16.40
C VAL A 227 -9.08 -14.77 16.69
N MET A 228 -7.76 -14.79 16.47
CA MET A 228 -6.90 -13.62 16.63
C MET A 228 -7.16 -12.56 15.56
N ILE A 229 -7.37 -12.96 14.31
CA ILE A 229 -7.51 -12.05 13.17
C ILE A 229 -8.95 -11.58 13.00
N ALA A 230 -9.92 -12.49 12.97
CA ALA A 230 -11.33 -12.16 12.78
C ALA A 230 -12.02 -11.71 14.08
N GLY A 231 -11.43 -12.01 15.24
CA GLY A 231 -12.10 -11.85 16.53
C GLY A 231 -13.24 -12.86 16.71
N ARG A 232 -13.93 -12.76 17.85
CA ARG A 232 -15.13 -13.56 18.12
C ARG A 232 -16.06 -12.83 19.09
N LYS A 233 -17.36 -12.84 18.76
CA LYS A 233 -18.43 -12.31 19.62
C LYS A 233 -18.90 -13.32 20.67
N THR A 234 -18.68 -14.61 20.45
CA THR A 234 -18.94 -15.69 21.41
C THR A 234 -17.68 -15.99 22.22
N ALA A 235 -17.84 -16.72 23.34
CA ALA A 235 -16.71 -17.09 24.19
C ALA A 235 -15.60 -17.81 23.37
N PRO A 236 -14.31 -17.44 23.55
CA PRO A 236 -13.83 -16.33 24.35
C PRO A 236 -14.05 -15.02 23.58
N ARG A 237 -14.81 -14.08 24.16
CA ARG A 237 -15.06 -12.77 23.55
C ARG A 237 -13.72 -12.09 23.29
N ARG A 238 -13.43 -11.82 22.02
CA ARG A 238 -12.15 -11.23 21.62
C ARG A 238 -12.36 -10.30 20.44
N LEU A 239 -11.87 -9.08 20.59
CA LEU A 239 -11.78 -8.16 19.45
C LEU A 239 -10.65 -8.60 18.50
N PRO A 240 -10.82 -8.40 17.19
CA PRO A 240 -9.76 -8.54 16.20
C PRO A 240 -8.45 -7.91 16.68
N ARG A 241 -7.35 -8.66 16.61
CA ARG A 241 -6.01 -8.16 16.93
C ARG A 241 -5.31 -7.74 15.66
N LEU A 242 -4.41 -6.76 15.80
CA LEU A 242 -3.54 -6.39 14.70
C LEU A 242 -2.72 -7.62 14.27
N PRO A 243 -2.58 -7.90 12.96
CA PRO A 243 -1.83 -9.06 12.47
C PRO A 243 -0.39 -9.13 13.00
N GLN A 244 0.23 -7.98 13.27
CA GLN A 244 1.56 -7.90 13.88
C GLN A 244 1.62 -8.54 15.27
N THR A 245 0.55 -8.42 16.07
CA THR A 245 0.48 -9.07 17.39
C THR A 245 0.40 -10.59 17.25
N ALA A 246 -0.35 -11.10 16.26
CA ALA A 246 -0.37 -12.52 15.97
C ALA A 246 1.01 -13.00 15.50
N ALA A 247 1.68 -12.27 14.61
CA ALA A 247 3.01 -12.61 14.11
C ALA A 247 4.05 -12.73 15.25
N ILE A 248 4.06 -11.80 16.20
CA ILE A 248 4.96 -11.86 17.37
C ILE A 248 4.70 -13.13 18.20
N LYS A 249 3.42 -13.50 18.39
CA LYS A 249 3.06 -14.71 19.13
C LYS A 249 3.41 -15.98 18.38
N ILE A 250 3.19 -16.04 17.07
CA ILE A 250 3.62 -17.15 16.21
C ILE A 250 5.13 -17.33 16.33
N ALA A 251 5.90 -16.24 16.23
CA ALA A 251 7.36 -16.30 16.35
C ALA A 251 7.82 -16.88 17.70
N ALA A 252 7.15 -16.51 18.80
CA ALA A 252 7.44 -17.01 20.13
C ALA A 252 7.01 -18.48 20.34
N LEU A 253 5.92 -18.91 19.69
CA LEU A 253 5.40 -20.30 19.78
C LEU A 253 6.18 -21.28 18.90
N ALA A 254 6.63 -20.84 17.72
CA ALA A 254 7.25 -21.71 16.71
C ALA A 254 8.38 -22.62 17.22
N PRO A 255 9.35 -22.18 18.05
CA PRO A 255 10.34 -23.11 18.61
C PRO A 255 9.73 -24.10 19.62
N ILE A 256 8.74 -23.67 20.42
CA ILE A 256 8.12 -24.49 21.46
C ILE A 256 7.30 -25.63 20.85
N VAL A 257 6.41 -25.30 19.90
CA VAL A 257 5.53 -26.32 19.28
C VAL A 257 6.31 -27.30 18.42
N ARG A 258 7.42 -26.88 17.81
CA ARG A 258 8.34 -27.79 17.10
C ARG A 258 9.06 -28.72 18.07
N GLY A 259 9.58 -28.20 19.19
CA GLY A 259 10.19 -29.04 20.22
C GLY A 259 9.21 -30.08 20.79
N TRP A 260 7.92 -29.73 20.94
CA TRP A 260 6.90 -30.71 21.34
C TRP A 260 6.62 -31.75 20.25
N ALA A 261 6.55 -31.34 18.99
CA ALA A 261 6.38 -32.28 17.88
C ALA A 261 7.57 -33.24 17.76
N GLU A 262 8.81 -32.77 17.96
CA GLU A 262 10.03 -33.58 18.02
C GLU A 262 10.03 -34.58 19.18
N GLN A 263 9.35 -34.26 20.29
CA GLN A 263 9.11 -35.16 21.42
C GLN A 263 7.96 -36.15 21.19
N GLY A 264 7.36 -36.15 19.99
CA GLY A 264 6.26 -37.04 19.62
C GLY A 264 4.87 -36.55 20.02
N ILE A 265 4.74 -35.33 20.57
CA ILE A 265 3.43 -34.77 20.93
C ILE A 265 2.71 -34.31 19.67
N THR A 266 1.55 -34.90 19.39
CA THR A 266 0.81 -34.65 18.14
C THR A 266 -0.31 -33.62 18.27
N SER A 267 -0.77 -33.36 19.49
CA SER A 267 -1.89 -32.46 19.78
C SER A 267 -1.61 -31.56 20.98
N LEU A 268 -2.05 -30.29 20.92
CA LEU A 268 -1.97 -29.37 22.06
C LEU A 268 -2.89 -29.77 23.23
N ALA A 269 -3.78 -30.76 23.02
CA ALA A 269 -4.59 -31.34 24.07
C ALA A 269 -3.77 -32.23 25.05
N GLU A 270 -2.62 -32.74 24.60
CA GLU A 270 -1.71 -33.57 25.41
C GLU A 270 -0.78 -32.72 26.30
N ILE A 271 -0.81 -31.40 26.15
CA ILE A 271 0.10 -30.50 26.86
C ILE A 271 -0.30 -30.35 28.32
N THR A 272 0.64 -30.68 29.21
CA THR A 272 0.52 -30.54 30.67
C THR A 272 1.20 -29.25 31.16
N PRO A 273 0.93 -28.81 32.40
CA PRO A 273 1.68 -27.72 33.02
C PRO A 273 3.20 -27.94 33.05
N GLU A 274 3.65 -29.20 33.17
CA GLU A 274 5.05 -29.63 33.12
C GLU A 274 5.66 -29.37 31.74
N HIS A 275 4.98 -29.79 30.66
CA HIS A 275 5.41 -29.53 29.29
C HIS A 275 5.56 -28.02 29.01
N VAL A 276 4.63 -27.21 29.54
CA VAL A 276 4.70 -25.76 29.42
C VAL A 276 5.93 -25.22 30.17
N ARG A 277 6.16 -25.65 31.41
CA ARG A 277 7.31 -25.19 32.21
C ARG A 277 8.65 -25.54 31.58
N ALA A 278 8.78 -26.77 31.07
CA ALA A 278 9.99 -27.28 30.44
C ALA A 278 10.32 -26.55 29.12
N ALA A 279 9.30 -26.13 28.35
CA ALA A 279 9.50 -25.49 27.06
C ALA A 279 9.77 -23.97 27.13
N LEU A 280 9.57 -23.33 28.29
CA LEU A 280 9.78 -21.89 28.42
C LEU A 280 11.28 -21.55 28.48
N PRO A 281 11.74 -20.50 27.77
CA PRO A 281 13.11 -20.00 27.93
C PRO A 281 13.41 -19.65 29.39
N ALA A 282 14.68 -19.77 29.80
CA ALA A 282 15.08 -19.56 31.19
C ALA A 282 14.75 -18.15 31.71
N SER A 283 14.98 -17.10 30.91
CA SER A 283 14.77 -15.71 31.32
C SER A 283 14.56 -14.75 30.13
N GLY A 284 14.34 -13.47 30.44
CA GLY A 284 14.34 -12.38 29.47
C GLY A 284 13.04 -12.18 28.67
N SER A 285 13.11 -11.31 27.66
CA SER A 285 11.96 -10.90 26.85
C SER A 285 11.35 -12.06 26.05
N GLN A 286 12.16 -13.03 25.62
CA GLN A 286 11.68 -14.20 24.89
C GLN A 286 10.78 -15.08 25.76
N ARG A 287 11.13 -15.28 27.04
CA ARG A 287 10.29 -15.99 28.02
C ARG A 287 8.94 -15.31 28.18
N ILE A 288 8.92 -13.99 28.38
CA ILE A 288 7.69 -13.21 28.56
C ILE A 288 6.78 -13.34 27.34
N LEU A 289 7.35 -13.22 26.13
CA LEU A 289 6.58 -13.38 24.89
C LEU A 289 6.03 -14.80 24.72
N ALA A 290 6.84 -15.82 25.05
CA ALA A 290 6.41 -17.22 25.03
C ALA A 290 5.25 -17.47 26.01
N GLU A 291 5.37 -17.01 27.27
CA GLU A 291 4.30 -17.13 28.27
C GLU A 291 3.00 -16.46 27.78
N GLN A 292 3.09 -15.26 27.22
CA GLN A 292 1.93 -14.52 26.69
C GLN A 292 1.33 -15.17 25.44
N ALA A 293 2.15 -15.84 24.62
CA ALA A 293 1.70 -16.52 23.42
C ALA A 293 1.00 -17.83 23.80
N LEU A 294 1.61 -18.65 24.66
CA LEU A 294 1.06 -19.91 25.16
C LEU A 294 -0.27 -19.71 25.90
N ARG A 295 -0.33 -18.76 26.84
CA ARG A 295 -1.60 -18.40 27.49
C ARG A 295 -2.66 -18.02 26.49
N SER A 296 -2.28 -17.31 25.43
CA SER A 296 -3.24 -16.87 24.42
C SER A 296 -3.76 -17.99 23.55
N VAL A 297 -2.93 -18.95 23.15
CA VAL A 297 -3.35 -20.11 22.38
C VAL A 297 -4.23 -20.99 23.24
N LEU A 298 -3.73 -21.43 24.39
CA LEU A 298 -4.40 -22.41 25.24
C LEU A 298 -5.71 -21.86 25.83
N SER A 299 -5.81 -20.56 26.12
CA SER A 299 -7.08 -19.95 26.51
C SER A 299 -8.11 -19.96 25.38
N VAL A 300 -7.67 -19.76 24.12
CA VAL A 300 -8.58 -19.82 22.96
C VAL A 300 -9.02 -21.26 22.73
N LEU A 301 -8.09 -22.22 22.73
CA LEU A 301 -8.42 -23.63 22.55
C LEU A 301 -9.37 -24.15 23.63
N LYS A 302 -9.15 -23.78 24.90
CA LYS A 302 -10.04 -24.17 26.00
C LYS A 302 -11.44 -23.62 25.78
N ALA A 303 -11.55 -22.36 25.36
CA ALA A 303 -12.84 -21.74 25.11
C ALA A 303 -13.54 -22.27 23.83
N GLN A 304 -12.77 -22.76 22.84
CA GLN A 304 -13.29 -23.51 21.69
C GLN A 304 -13.55 -25.00 22.01
N LYS A 305 -13.37 -25.44 23.26
CA LYS A 305 -13.52 -26.83 23.71
C LYS A 305 -12.59 -27.83 22.98
N LEU A 306 -11.47 -27.35 22.43
CA LEU A 306 -10.45 -28.18 21.79
C LEU A 306 -9.47 -28.80 22.79
N ILE A 307 -9.40 -28.25 24.01
CA ILE A 307 -8.67 -28.82 25.14
C ILE A 307 -9.54 -28.82 26.39
N PHE A 308 -9.35 -29.82 27.25
CA PHE A 308 -10.14 -29.97 28.47
C PHE A 308 -9.71 -29.01 29.60
N THR A 309 -8.40 -28.84 29.81
CA THR A 309 -7.85 -27.93 30.83
C THR A 309 -6.89 -26.95 30.18
N ASN A 310 -6.81 -25.72 30.69
CA ASN A 310 -5.77 -24.78 30.27
C ASN A 310 -4.53 -24.99 31.16
N PRO A 311 -3.42 -25.57 30.64
CA PRO A 311 -2.25 -25.91 31.46
C PRO A 311 -1.47 -24.66 31.91
N THR A 312 -1.79 -23.48 31.37
CA THR A 312 -1.22 -22.20 31.83
C THR A 312 -1.99 -21.56 32.97
N ARG A 313 -3.13 -22.14 33.38
CA ARG A 313 -3.95 -21.60 34.47
C ARG A 313 -3.16 -21.70 35.79
N GLY A 314 -3.09 -20.59 36.54
CA GLY A 314 -2.38 -20.52 37.82
C GLY A 314 -0.86 -20.36 37.72
N MET A 315 -0.27 -20.35 36.52
CA MET A 315 1.17 -20.08 36.38
C MET A 315 1.51 -18.63 36.74
N LYS A 316 2.59 -18.44 37.52
CA LYS A 316 3.16 -17.11 37.79
C LYS A 316 3.59 -16.44 36.47
N VAL A 317 3.38 -15.13 36.37
CA VAL A 317 3.78 -14.32 35.21
C VAL A 317 5.18 -13.80 35.44
N THR A 318 6.05 -13.93 34.44
CA THR A 318 7.34 -13.24 34.47
C THR A 318 7.10 -11.74 34.29
N ILE A 319 7.51 -10.95 35.28
CA ILE A 319 7.38 -9.49 35.22
C ILE A 319 8.36 -8.97 34.16
N ALA A 320 7.86 -8.14 33.25
CA ALA A 320 8.72 -7.49 32.27
C ALA A 320 9.61 -6.45 32.97
N ASN A 321 10.92 -6.58 32.78
CA ASN A 321 11.85 -5.51 33.15
C ASN A 321 11.42 -4.21 32.47
N LYS A 322 11.25 -3.16 33.26
CA LYS A 322 10.97 -1.84 32.73
C LYS A 322 12.24 -1.36 32.04
N ASN A 323 12.15 -0.99 30.77
CA ASN A 323 13.26 -0.32 30.10
C ASN A 323 13.41 1.07 30.75
N VAL A 324 14.61 1.34 31.28
CA VAL A 324 14.98 2.68 31.72
C VAL A 324 15.36 3.47 30.45
N PRO A 325 14.65 4.58 30.14
CA PRO A 325 15.03 5.45 29.03
C PRO A 325 16.48 5.92 29.20
N MET A 326 17.25 5.94 28.11
CA MET A 326 18.61 6.48 28.09
C MET A 326 18.66 7.74 27.23
N PRO A 327 19.45 8.77 27.61
CA PRO A 327 19.67 9.95 26.78
C PRO A 327 20.23 9.58 25.40
N MET A 328 19.81 10.32 24.38
CA MET A 328 20.29 10.12 23.02
C MET A 328 21.41 11.12 22.68
N GLN A 329 22.26 10.78 21.71
CA GLN A 329 23.32 11.68 21.25
C GLN A 329 22.72 12.92 20.56
N THR A 330 22.97 14.09 21.13
CA THR A 330 22.43 15.38 20.67
C THR A 330 22.81 15.69 19.22
N GLU A 331 24.00 15.29 18.79
CA GLU A 331 24.55 15.51 17.45
C GLU A 331 23.71 14.78 16.39
N LEU A 332 23.23 13.57 16.71
CA LEU A 332 22.35 12.80 15.83
C LEU A 332 20.98 13.47 15.69
N ILE A 333 20.44 14.02 16.79
CA ILE A 333 19.18 14.77 16.77
C ILE A 333 19.33 16.02 15.89
N ARG A 334 20.38 16.81 16.12
CA ARG A 334 20.67 18.04 15.38
C ARG A 334 20.81 17.76 13.88
N SER A 335 21.63 16.78 13.51
CA SER A 335 21.82 16.36 12.11
C SER A 335 20.49 15.94 11.45
N ALA A 336 19.64 15.21 12.17
CA ALA A 336 18.36 14.76 11.65
C ALA A 336 17.30 15.89 11.55
N LEU A 337 17.35 16.86 12.46
CA LEU A 337 16.55 18.09 12.40
C LEU A 337 16.95 18.95 11.19
N ASP A 338 18.22 18.97 10.82
CA ASP A 338 18.74 19.74 9.69
C ASP A 338 18.79 18.93 8.38
N SER A 339 18.10 17.79 8.35
CA SER A 339 18.04 16.94 7.16
C SER A 339 17.51 17.70 5.94
N PRO A 340 18.15 17.59 4.76
CA PRO A 340 17.64 18.22 3.52
C PRO A 340 16.33 17.58 3.03
N LYS A 341 15.84 16.54 3.72
CA LYS A 341 14.59 15.86 3.43
C LYS A 341 13.51 16.40 4.37
N PRO A 342 12.59 17.27 3.92
CA PRO A 342 11.66 17.97 4.81
C PRO A 342 10.77 17.04 5.64
N ALA A 343 10.39 15.87 5.09
CA ALA A 343 9.64 14.85 5.82
C ALA A 343 10.40 14.29 7.04
N VAL A 344 11.72 14.09 6.91
CA VAL A 344 12.58 13.59 7.99
C VAL A 344 12.68 14.67 9.06
N ALA A 345 13.06 15.89 8.67
CA ALA A 345 13.20 17.02 9.56
C ALA A 345 11.92 17.29 10.38
N LEU A 346 10.75 17.34 9.72
CA LEU A 346 9.46 17.54 10.39
C LEU A 346 9.12 16.39 11.34
N ALA A 347 9.30 15.13 10.92
CA ALA A 347 9.01 13.98 11.76
C ALA A 347 9.87 13.95 13.02
N VAL A 348 11.17 14.23 12.87
CA VAL A 348 12.11 14.34 13.99
C VAL A 348 11.69 15.48 14.90
N ALA A 349 11.36 16.66 14.37
CA ALA A 349 10.91 17.79 15.17
C ALA A 349 9.62 17.49 15.96
N LEU A 350 8.61 16.88 15.33
CA LEU A 350 7.36 16.53 16.02
C LEU A 350 7.61 15.55 17.19
N VAL A 351 8.54 14.61 17.05
CA VAL A 351 8.88 13.70 18.15
C VAL A 351 9.78 14.37 19.18
N ALA A 352 10.80 15.11 18.75
CA ALA A 352 11.76 15.77 19.62
C ALA A 352 11.10 16.86 20.49
N PHE A 353 10.12 17.61 19.98
CA PHE A 353 9.49 18.71 20.74
C PHE A 353 8.18 18.31 21.42
N HIS A 354 7.38 17.44 20.80
CA HIS A 354 6.04 17.07 21.28
C HIS A 354 5.91 15.60 21.70
N ALA A 355 7.02 14.85 21.73
CA ALA A 355 7.07 13.46 22.15
C ALA A 355 6.07 12.55 21.40
N LEU A 356 5.70 12.83 20.14
CA LEU A 356 4.71 12.00 19.42
C LEU A 356 5.16 10.54 19.32
N SER A 357 4.24 9.60 19.56
CA SER A 357 4.52 8.20 19.26
C SER A 357 4.53 7.99 17.74
N ARG A 358 5.21 6.93 17.29
CA ARG A 358 5.19 6.52 15.87
C ARG A 358 3.78 6.37 15.31
N LYS A 359 2.84 5.84 16.11
CA LYS A 359 1.45 5.66 15.69
C LYS A 359 0.76 7.01 15.51
N GLN A 360 0.91 7.91 16.48
CA GLN A 360 0.34 9.26 16.43
C GLN A 360 0.88 10.06 15.23
N LEU A 361 2.20 10.09 15.06
CA LEU A 361 2.84 10.79 13.94
C LEU A 361 2.33 10.28 12.59
N ARG A 362 2.20 8.97 12.43
CA ARG A 362 1.72 8.35 11.18
C ARG A 362 0.24 8.59 10.94
N SER A 363 -0.57 8.71 12.00
CA SER A 363 -1.99 8.96 11.89
C SER A 363 -2.36 10.43 11.77
N LEU A 364 -1.39 11.34 11.98
CA LEU A 364 -1.61 12.77 11.99
C LEU A 364 -2.11 13.27 10.63
N ARG A 365 -3.21 14.02 10.65
CA ARG A 365 -3.84 14.64 9.48
C ARG A 365 -3.47 16.12 9.38
N LEU A 366 -3.65 16.69 8.20
CA LEU A 366 -3.51 18.14 7.98
C LEU A 366 -4.44 18.93 8.90
N THR A 367 -5.66 18.43 9.11
CA THR A 367 -6.68 19.03 9.99
C THR A 367 -6.36 18.95 11.48
N ASP A 368 -5.35 18.16 11.87
CA ASP A 368 -4.93 18.06 13.26
C ASP A 368 -3.97 19.19 13.65
N ILE A 369 -3.60 20.07 12.70
CA ILE A 369 -2.80 21.26 12.96
C ILE A 369 -3.61 22.48 12.52
N ILE A 370 -3.97 23.33 13.49
CA ILE A 370 -4.80 24.52 13.29
C ILE A 370 -4.14 25.68 14.02
N ASP A 371 -3.93 26.81 13.34
CA ASP A 371 -3.39 28.05 13.90
C ASP A 371 -2.10 27.86 14.73
N GLY A 372 -1.18 27.05 14.22
CA GLY A 372 0.08 26.75 14.90
C GLY A 372 -0.07 25.88 16.14
N ARG A 373 -1.20 25.18 16.30
CA ARG A 373 -1.48 24.26 17.40
C ARG A 373 -1.73 22.86 16.89
N LEU A 374 -1.21 21.87 17.60
CA LEU A 374 -1.43 20.46 17.39
C LEU A 374 -2.63 19.97 18.22
N LEU A 375 -3.65 19.45 17.54
CA LEU A 375 -4.77 18.74 18.15
C LEU A 375 -4.40 17.27 18.34
N LEU A 376 -4.28 16.83 19.59
CA LEU A 376 -3.90 15.46 19.93
C LEU A 376 -4.68 14.95 21.13
N GLY A 377 -5.53 13.93 20.92
CA GLY A 377 -6.27 13.28 22.01
C GLY A 377 -7.18 14.24 22.78
N GLY A 378 -7.84 15.16 22.07
CA GLY A 378 -8.71 16.19 22.66
C GLY A 378 -7.96 17.40 23.26
N ARG A 379 -6.62 17.41 23.22
CA ARG A 379 -5.79 18.53 23.69
C ARG A 379 -5.34 19.39 22.54
N SER A 380 -5.25 20.70 22.77
CA SER A 380 -4.69 21.67 21.82
C SER A 380 -3.34 22.16 22.33
N ILE A 381 -2.25 21.74 21.69
CA ILE A 381 -0.87 21.93 22.13
C ILE A 381 -0.19 22.95 21.20
N PRO A 382 0.35 24.08 21.70
CA PRO A 382 1.11 25.01 20.84
C PRO A 382 2.30 24.33 20.16
N LEU A 383 2.50 24.55 18.87
CA LEU A 383 3.68 24.03 18.16
C LEU A 383 4.93 24.80 18.56
N ALA A 384 6.00 24.05 18.88
CA ALA A 384 7.30 24.64 19.13
C ALA A 384 7.79 25.38 17.86
N ALA A 385 8.50 26.51 18.02
CA ALA A 385 8.96 27.30 16.88
C ALA A 385 9.79 26.49 15.86
N PRO A 386 10.73 25.60 16.27
CA PRO A 386 11.46 24.76 15.33
C PRO A 386 10.59 23.78 14.53
N VAL A 387 9.43 23.39 15.07
CA VAL A 387 8.47 22.51 14.40
C VAL A 387 7.71 23.28 13.32
N ARG A 388 7.33 24.54 13.58
CA ARG A 388 6.63 25.40 12.61
C ARG A 388 7.45 25.61 11.34
N VAL A 389 8.72 25.97 11.48
CA VAL A 389 9.65 26.15 10.34
C VAL A 389 9.73 24.88 9.47
N ARG A 390 9.82 23.71 10.10
CA ARG A 390 9.92 22.42 9.39
C ARG A 390 8.58 21.96 8.81
N LEU A 391 7.48 22.36 9.45
CA LEU A 391 6.12 22.13 8.95
C LEU A 391 5.93 22.90 7.65
N ASP A 392 6.28 24.18 7.62
CA ASP A 392 6.15 25.02 6.43
C ASP A 392 6.97 24.47 5.26
N ALA A 393 8.25 24.16 5.50
CA ALA A 393 9.12 23.55 4.49
C ALA A 393 8.58 22.21 3.97
N TRP A 394 7.97 21.39 4.84
CA TRP A 394 7.32 20.15 4.42
C TRP A 394 6.04 20.40 3.61
N LEU A 395 5.17 21.32 4.04
CA LEU A 395 3.92 21.61 3.35
C LEU A 395 4.18 22.20 1.96
N GLU A 396 5.17 23.08 1.83
CA GLU A 396 5.62 23.60 0.53
C GLU A 396 6.14 22.47 -0.37
N HIS A 397 7.05 21.63 0.14
CA HIS A 397 7.56 20.48 -0.59
C HIS A 397 6.43 19.53 -1.03
N ARG A 398 5.47 19.27 -0.15
CA ARG A 398 4.32 18.40 -0.38
C ARG A 398 3.41 18.98 -1.47
N GLN A 399 3.10 20.27 -1.42
CA GLN A 399 2.26 20.95 -2.41
C GLN A 399 2.93 20.98 -3.78
N ARG A 400 4.24 21.28 -3.84
CA ARG A 400 5.00 21.29 -5.10
C ARG A 400 5.11 19.90 -5.72
N THR A 401 5.33 18.86 -4.91
CA THR A 401 5.56 17.49 -5.40
C THR A 401 4.25 16.79 -5.78
N TRP A 402 3.17 17.02 -5.03
CA TRP A 402 1.87 16.38 -5.24
C TRP A 402 0.72 17.40 -5.17
N PRO A 403 0.61 18.34 -6.12
CA PRO A 403 -0.37 19.44 -6.07
C PRO A 403 -1.83 18.96 -6.14
N ALA A 404 -2.06 17.76 -6.68
CA ALA A 404 -3.40 17.18 -6.80
C ALA A 404 -3.73 16.17 -5.69
N THR A 405 -2.85 15.92 -4.72
CA THR A 405 -3.11 14.90 -3.69
C THR A 405 -4.28 15.29 -2.79
N LEU A 406 -5.21 14.35 -2.62
CA LEU A 406 -6.32 14.45 -1.66
C LEU A 406 -6.04 13.63 -0.39
N ASN A 407 -4.81 13.16 -0.20
CA ASN A 407 -4.46 12.37 0.97
C ASN A 407 -4.53 13.26 2.24
N PRO A 408 -5.35 12.94 3.25
CA PRO A 408 -5.55 13.80 4.42
C PRO A 408 -4.39 13.75 5.42
N TYR A 409 -3.51 12.74 5.34
CA TYR A 409 -2.40 12.58 6.27
C TYR A 409 -1.34 13.67 6.05
N LEU A 410 -0.78 14.16 7.17
CA LEU A 410 0.25 15.19 7.17
C LEU A 410 1.49 14.71 6.41
N LEU A 411 2.02 13.57 6.82
CA LEU A 411 3.15 12.92 6.16
C LEU A 411 2.65 11.97 5.08
N ILE A 412 3.18 12.09 3.87
CA ILE A 412 2.87 11.21 2.73
C ILE A 412 4.15 10.84 1.99
N THR A 413 4.05 9.81 1.16
CA THR A 413 5.14 9.33 0.30
C THR A 413 4.66 9.33 -1.14
N ARG A 414 5.58 9.18 -2.11
CA ARG A 414 5.21 8.94 -3.51
C ARG A 414 4.21 7.77 -3.67
N LYS A 415 4.27 6.76 -2.80
CA LYS A 415 3.37 5.60 -2.83
C LYS A 415 1.99 5.91 -2.24
N THR A 416 1.90 6.80 -1.26
CA THR A 416 0.64 7.09 -0.56
C THR A 416 -0.03 8.38 -1.02
N ALA A 417 0.68 9.28 -1.69
CA ALA A 417 0.14 10.51 -2.27
C ALA A 417 -1.09 10.30 -3.18
N PRO A 418 -1.16 9.27 -4.05
CA PRO A 418 -2.35 9.01 -4.86
C PRO A 418 -3.38 8.11 -4.14
N ARG A 419 -3.36 8.06 -2.80
CA ARG A 419 -4.20 7.18 -1.97
C ARG A 419 -4.71 7.96 -0.76
N LEU A 420 -5.67 7.37 -0.03
CA LEU A 420 -6.19 7.92 1.23
C LEU A 420 -5.68 7.13 2.45
N THR A 421 -4.45 6.64 2.36
CA THR A 421 -3.82 5.81 3.38
C THR A 421 -2.60 6.52 3.99
N PRO A 422 -2.30 6.24 5.27
CA PRO A 422 -1.13 6.81 5.92
C PRO A 422 0.17 6.22 5.33
N PRO A 423 1.32 6.87 5.54
CA PRO A 423 2.62 6.34 5.13
C PRO A 423 2.94 5.04 5.88
N GLY A 424 3.92 4.28 5.37
CA GLY A 424 4.33 3.01 5.98
C GLY A 424 4.91 3.19 7.40
N VAL A 425 4.91 2.11 8.19
CA VAL A 425 5.36 2.09 9.60
C VAL A 425 6.79 2.61 9.81
N ASN A 426 7.68 2.45 8.83
CA ASN A 426 9.09 2.82 8.93
C ASN A 426 9.38 4.20 8.34
N PHE A 427 8.38 4.88 7.78
CA PHE A 427 8.59 6.21 7.23
C PHE A 427 8.46 7.28 8.32
N PRO A 428 9.35 8.29 8.36
CA PRO A 428 10.59 8.44 7.60
C PRO A 428 11.82 7.83 8.31
N TRP A 429 11.62 7.11 9.41
CA TRP A 429 12.63 6.55 10.33
C TRP A 429 13.69 5.65 9.69
N SER A 430 13.44 5.04 8.53
CA SER A 430 14.46 4.28 7.80
C SER A 430 15.58 5.15 7.20
N GLN A 431 15.52 6.47 7.40
CA GLN A 431 16.46 7.44 6.83
C GLN A 431 17.31 8.13 7.90
N VAL A 432 17.23 7.67 9.16
CA VAL A 432 17.97 8.20 10.30
C VAL A 432 18.57 7.03 11.10
N PRO A 433 19.67 7.24 11.84
CA PRO A 433 20.38 6.16 12.55
C PRO A 433 19.73 5.77 13.87
N PHE A 434 18.56 6.30 14.21
CA PHE A 434 17.85 6.04 15.47
C PHE A 434 16.37 5.78 15.26
N THR A 435 15.71 5.23 16.29
CA THR A 435 14.28 4.94 16.23
C THR A 435 13.45 6.11 16.75
N SER A 436 12.22 6.23 16.25
CA SER A 436 11.20 7.12 16.82
C SER A 436 10.98 6.95 18.33
N LYS A 437 11.25 5.73 18.84
CA LYS A 437 11.03 5.40 20.25
C LYS A 437 12.14 5.99 21.11
N ALA A 438 13.40 5.81 20.70
CA ALA A 438 14.56 6.40 21.37
C ALA A 438 14.45 7.92 21.46
N LEU A 439 14.10 8.61 20.36
CA LEU A 439 13.92 10.06 20.36
C LEU A 439 12.76 10.51 21.27
N ARG A 440 11.67 9.73 21.33
CA ARG A 440 10.55 10.03 22.23
C ARG A 440 10.95 9.84 23.70
N GLU A 441 11.68 8.77 23.99
CA GLU A 441 12.22 8.46 25.33
C GLU A 441 13.17 9.56 25.80
N ASP A 442 14.06 10.03 24.93
CA ASP A 442 14.94 11.19 25.17
C ASP A 442 14.14 12.46 25.51
N ARG A 443 13.10 12.79 24.74
CA ARG A 443 12.24 13.95 25.05
C ARG A 443 11.49 13.79 26.38
N ILE A 444 11.05 12.58 26.72
CA ILE A 444 10.39 12.32 28.02
C ILE A 444 11.39 12.54 29.17
N LEU A 445 12.64 12.07 29.03
CA LEU A 445 13.69 12.34 30.02
C LEU A 445 13.97 13.82 30.19
N GLN A 446 14.09 14.56 29.09
CA GLN A 446 14.28 16.01 29.13
C GLN A 446 13.13 16.73 29.82
N GLU A 447 11.88 16.30 29.59
CA GLU A 447 10.72 16.87 30.29
C GLU A 447 10.79 16.57 31.79
N ILE A 448 11.07 15.33 32.18
CA ILE A 448 11.21 14.95 33.60
C ILE A 448 12.27 15.83 34.29
N HIS A 449 13.45 15.97 33.68
CA HIS A 449 14.51 16.82 34.22
C HIS A 449 14.12 18.31 34.29
N ALA A 450 13.26 18.78 33.39
CA ALA A 450 12.79 20.15 33.38
C ALA A 450 11.63 20.41 34.37
N SER A 451 10.81 19.39 34.67
CA SER A 451 9.61 19.52 35.51
C SER A 451 9.75 19.03 36.95
N GLY A 452 10.82 18.29 37.29
CA GLY A 452 11.08 17.77 38.64
C GLY A 452 10.59 16.34 38.84
#